data_AF-A0A4Q2XZJ9-F1
#
_entry.id   AF-A0A4Q2XZJ9-F1
#
_cell.length_a   1.000
_cell.length_b   1.000
_cell.length_c   1.000
_cell.angle_alpha   90.00
_cell.angle_beta   90.00
_cell.angle_gamma   90.00
#
_symmetry.space_group_name_H-M   'P 1'
#
loop_
_entity.id
_entity.type
_entity.pdbx_description
1 polymer ?
#
loop_
_entity_poly.entity_id
_entity_poly.type
_entity_poly.pdbx_seq_one_letter_code
_entity_poly.pdbx_strand_id
1 'polypeptide(L)'
;KGFFIGGGGDMSKLADLMRKNFDPCAAWAPALLTDGSGNFTHTFKVPDTLTRYRVIAVAHQQAARFGHVESAIVVKKDLMLEPKTPRFANQTDTFNSQVLVQNASEFSGTWEIKFSTGSGPETQHVSPTGSTVETVTLAAGASTTVIFPGRADSTGEAVLTFQATPVSLDKGELTDAVRHKLSDAVESRFQVNYPMPMLRQTKLVNLSKPGARQNLRDSLDAKLLGGQGTVELGFARSPLVEAAGSIDFLLSYPYGCVEQTTSSLIPWLAVEDLSPVIPRFAKIPEAKVKAAIQSGADRLLSMQLPDGGFSYWPGASQPAPWATAYAGMGLMMAAEK
;
A
#
# COMPACT_ATOMS: atom_id res chain seq x y z
N LYS A 1 21.60 -14.38 -10.43
CA LYS A 1 21.32 -13.16 -11.22
C LYS A 1 22.49 -12.98 -12.18
N GLY A 2 22.21 -13.00 -13.48
CA GLY A 2 23.20 -13.21 -14.53
C GLY A 2 24.16 -12.05 -14.73
N PHE A 3 25.33 -12.39 -15.24
CA PHE A 3 26.43 -11.49 -15.58
C PHE A 3 26.02 -10.54 -16.71
N PHE A 4 26.18 -9.24 -16.47
CA PHE A 4 26.32 -8.26 -17.55
C PHE A 4 27.81 -8.21 -17.92
N ILE A 5 28.16 -8.73 -19.09
CA ILE A 5 29.44 -8.44 -19.74
C ILE A 5 29.14 -7.44 -20.85
N GLY A 6 29.53 -6.18 -20.66
CA GLY A 6 29.51 -5.19 -21.73
C GLY A 6 29.32 -3.74 -21.27
N GLY A 7 30.39 -2.95 -21.43
CA GLY A 7 30.31 -1.51 -21.70
C GLY A 7 30.43 -0.60 -20.48
N GLY A 8 31.57 0.11 -20.38
CA GLY A 8 31.90 1.06 -19.33
C GLY A 8 30.77 2.03 -19.01
N GLY A 9 30.20 1.85 -17.83
CA GLY A 9 29.29 2.77 -17.18
C GLY A 9 29.76 2.92 -15.74
N ASP A 10 29.99 4.16 -15.34
CA ASP A 10 30.33 4.61 -14.00
C ASP A 10 29.57 3.81 -12.91
N MET A 11 30.31 2.95 -12.20
CA MET A 11 29.82 1.99 -11.19
C MET A 11 29.55 2.68 -9.83
N SER A 12 28.95 3.86 -9.87
CA SER A 12 28.54 4.62 -8.68
C SER A 12 27.07 4.42 -8.31
N LYS A 13 26.34 3.47 -8.92
CA LYS A 13 24.90 3.30 -8.67
C LYS A 13 24.59 2.21 -7.65
N LEU A 14 24.94 2.45 -6.38
CA LEU A 14 24.30 1.73 -5.26
C LEU A 14 22.76 1.87 -5.25
N ALA A 15 22.21 2.83 -6.00
CA ALA A 15 20.78 2.93 -6.28
C ALA A 15 20.18 1.68 -6.95
N ASP A 16 20.97 0.95 -7.75
CA ASP A 16 20.52 -0.28 -8.45
C ASP A 16 20.40 -1.48 -7.50
N LEU A 17 20.93 -1.38 -6.27
CA LEU A 17 20.83 -2.42 -5.24
C LEU A 17 19.56 -2.31 -4.38
N MET A 18 18.82 -1.21 -4.49
CA MET A 18 17.68 -0.92 -3.60
C MET A 18 16.51 -1.88 -3.81
N ARG A 19 16.23 -2.69 -2.79
CA ARG A 19 15.09 -3.60 -2.74
C ARG A 19 13.85 -2.86 -2.20
N LYS A 20 12.77 -2.88 -2.95
CA LYS A 20 11.51 -2.17 -2.62
C LYS A 20 10.23 -2.90 -3.02
N ASN A 21 10.32 -3.93 -3.86
CA ASN A 21 9.16 -4.74 -4.26
C ASN A 21 9.06 -6.01 -3.39
N PHE A 22 8.14 -6.02 -2.42
CA PHE A 22 7.93 -7.15 -1.50
C PHE A 22 6.60 -7.87 -1.71
N ASP A 23 6.09 -7.90 -2.95
CA ASP A 23 4.87 -8.66 -3.27
C ASP A 23 5.03 -10.14 -2.85
N PRO A 24 4.14 -10.69 -2.00
CA PRO A 24 4.19 -12.09 -1.61
C PRO A 24 3.88 -13.05 -2.78
N CYS A 25 3.16 -12.59 -3.80
CA CYS A 25 2.83 -13.36 -4.99
C CYS A 25 3.81 -13.03 -6.14
N ALA A 26 4.88 -13.83 -6.26
CA ALA A 26 5.91 -13.58 -7.26
C ALA A 26 5.42 -13.61 -8.71
N ALA A 27 4.43 -14.46 -9.01
CA ALA A 27 3.76 -14.52 -10.31
C ALA A 27 2.42 -15.25 -10.20
N TRP A 28 1.45 -14.81 -11.00
CA TRP A 28 0.18 -15.50 -11.22
C TRP A 28 -0.12 -15.55 -12.72
N ALA A 29 -0.20 -16.75 -13.29
CA ALA A 29 -0.40 -16.96 -14.73
C ALA A 29 -1.54 -17.99 -14.94
N PRO A 30 -2.81 -17.55 -14.95
CA PRO A 30 -3.97 -18.44 -14.90
C PRO A 30 -4.33 -19.09 -16.25
N ALA A 31 -3.80 -18.57 -17.36
CA ALA A 31 -4.19 -18.96 -18.72
C ALA A 31 -3.00 -19.42 -19.57
N LEU A 32 -2.17 -20.31 -19.00
CA LEU A 32 -1.05 -20.92 -19.74
C LEU A 32 -1.55 -22.13 -20.52
N LEU A 33 -1.30 -22.14 -21.83
CA LEU A 33 -1.56 -23.28 -22.69
C LEU A 33 -0.29 -24.10 -22.86
N THR A 34 -0.44 -25.41 -22.76
CA THR A 34 0.64 -26.35 -23.05
C THR A 34 0.78 -26.56 -24.55
N ASP A 35 1.99 -26.93 -24.98
CA ASP A 35 2.24 -27.40 -26.34
C ASP A 35 1.66 -28.80 -26.58
N GLY A 36 1.82 -29.33 -27.80
CA GLY A 36 1.36 -30.68 -28.15
C GLY A 36 2.01 -31.82 -27.34
N SER A 37 3.06 -31.53 -26.57
CA SER A 37 3.74 -32.47 -25.67
C SER A 37 3.38 -32.25 -24.19
N GLY A 38 2.49 -31.30 -23.88
CA GLY A 38 2.09 -31.00 -22.51
C GLY A 38 3.03 -30.05 -21.76
N ASN A 39 4.00 -29.42 -22.44
CA ASN A 39 4.97 -28.53 -21.79
C ASN A 39 4.56 -27.06 -21.95
N PHE A 40 5.03 -26.21 -21.03
CA PHE A 40 4.95 -24.76 -21.17
C PHE A 40 6.17 -24.11 -20.53
N THR A 41 6.51 -22.90 -20.97
CA THR A 41 7.56 -22.08 -20.36
C THR A 41 6.98 -20.73 -20.01
N HIS A 42 7.23 -20.26 -18.79
CA HIS A 42 6.83 -18.94 -18.35
C HIS A 42 7.99 -18.25 -17.65
N THR A 43 8.28 -17.02 -18.05
CA THR A 43 9.33 -16.18 -17.47
C THR A 43 8.67 -15.03 -16.74
N PHE A 44 9.07 -14.81 -15.49
CA PHE A 44 8.62 -13.70 -14.68
C PHE A 44 9.79 -13.10 -13.91
N LYS A 45 9.62 -11.83 -13.50
CA LYS A 45 10.58 -11.15 -12.63
C LYS A 45 10.22 -11.47 -11.19
N VAL A 46 11.11 -12.15 -10.47
CA VAL A 46 10.94 -12.38 -9.02
C VAL A 46 10.92 -11.04 -8.27
N PRO A 47 10.07 -10.89 -7.23
CA PRO A 47 10.12 -9.75 -6.32
C PRO A 47 11.45 -9.68 -5.56
N ASP A 48 11.67 -8.58 -4.85
CA ASP A 48 12.90 -8.32 -4.09
C ASP A 48 12.94 -9.05 -2.75
N THR A 49 11.88 -9.76 -2.35
CA THR A 49 11.86 -10.58 -1.15
C THR A 49 12.84 -11.74 -1.29
N LEU A 50 13.80 -11.80 -0.36
CA LEU A 50 14.79 -12.87 -0.27
C LEU A 50 14.19 -14.01 0.55
N THR A 51 13.49 -14.92 -0.13
CA THR A 51 12.72 -15.99 0.50
C THR A 51 12.71 -17.26 -0.36
N ARG A 52 12.13 -18.32 0.19
CA ARG A 52 11.76 -19.52 -0.55
C ARG A 52 10.31 -19.40 -0.99
N TYR A 53 10.10 -19.18 -2.29
CA TYR A 53 8.76 -19.18 -2.88
C TYR A 53 8.31 -20.61 -3.15
N ARG A 54 7.03 -20.87 -2.89
CA ARG A 54 6.35 -22.08 -3.35
C ARG A 54 5.82 -21.85 -4.76
N VAL A 55 6.14 -22.76 -5.67
CA VAL A 55 5.61 -22.77 -7.03
C VAL A 55 4.52 -23.83 -7.07
N ILE A 56 3.28 -23.40 -7.31
CA ILE A 56 2.12 -24.29 -7.41
C ILE A 56 1.67 -24.26 -8.86
N ALA A 57 1.61 -25.42 -9.50
CA ALA A 57 1.02 -25.55 -10.83
C ALA A 57 -0.22 -26.43 -10.71
N VAL A 58 -1.35 -25.90 -11.17
CA VAL A 58 -2.61 -26.64 -11.32
C VAL A 58 -2.92 -26.68 -12.81
N ALA A 59 -3.05 -27.88 -13.35
CA ALA A 59 -3.36 -28.10 -14.76
C ALA A 59 -4.72 -28.78 -14.88
N HIS A 60 -5.46 -28.44 -15.93
CA HIS A 60 -6.66 -29.15 -16.32
C HIS A 60 -6.64 -29.47 -17.81
N GLN A 61 -7.30 -30.55 -18.20
CA GLN A 61 -7.52 -30.93 -19.60
C GLN A 61 -9.01 -31.22 -19.79
N GLN A 62 -9.66 -30.40 -20.61
CA GLN A 62 -11.12 -30.44 -20.83
C GLN A 62 -11.87 -30.34 -19.48
N ALA A 63 -13.01 -31.04 -19.36
CA ALA A 63 -13.91 -30.90 -18.21
C ALA A 63 -13.57 -31.78 -16.99
N ALA A 64 -12.78 -32.85 -17.16
CA ALA A 64 -12.71 -33.91 -16.15
C ALA A 64 -11.30 -34.33 -15.70
N ARG A 65 -10.24 -33.84 -16.34
CA ARG A 65 -8.86 -34.19 -15.96
C ARG A 65 -8.20 -32.99 -15.30
N PHE A 66 -7.67 -33.20 -14.10
CA PHE A 66 -6.93 -32.20 -13.35
C PHE A 66 -5.70 -32.83 -12.70
N GLY A 67 -4.69 -32.01 -12.46
CA GLY A 67 -3.48 -32.40 -11.75
C GLY A 67 -2.88 -31.19 -11.04
N HIS A 68 -2.13 -31.44 -9.98
CA HIS A 68 -1.38 -30.39 -9.31
C HIS A 68 0.02 -30.88 -8.95
N VAL A 69 0.96 -29.96 -8.91
CA VAL A 69 2.31 -30.20 -8.41
C VAL A 69 2.80 -28.97 -7.65
N GLU A 70 3.57 -29.21 -6.61
CA GLU A 70 4.27 -28.17 -5.86
C GLU A 70 5.78 -28.32 -6.03
N SER A 71 6.47 -27.20 -6.18
CA SER A 71 7.93 -27.11 -6.11
C SER A 71 8.33 -25.82 -5.40
N ALA A 72 9.62 -25.51 -5.35
CA ALA A 72 10.09 -24.29 -4.69
C ALA A 72 11.29 -23.68 -5.42
N ILE A 73 11.38 -22.35 -5.34
CA ILE A 73 12.54 -21.57 -5.78
C ILE A 73 13.06 -20.75 -4.60
N VAL A 74 14.38 -20.69 -4.44
CA VAL A 74 15.03 -19.92 -3.37
C VAL A 74 15.66 -18.67 -3.98
N VAL A 75 15.28 -17.50 -3.48
CA VAL A 75 15.87 -16.21 -3.84
C VAL A 75 16.68 -15.73 -2.65
N LYS A 76 18.00 -15.60 -2.81
CA LYS A 76 18.90 -15.14 -1.75
C LYS A 76 20.00 -14.23 -2.32
N LYS A 77 20.61 -13.46 -1.42
CA LYS A 77 21.89 -12.76 -1.64
C LYS A 77 22.93 -13.30 -0.66
N ASP A 78 24.19 -12.99 -0.92
CA ASP A 78 25.31 -13.39 -0.08
C ASP A 78 25.38 -12.56 1.21
N LEU A 79 25.02 -11.27 1.13
CA LEU A 79 24.67 -10.45 2.28
C LEU A 79 23.19 -10.05 2.17
N MET A 80 22.44 -10.21 3.26
CA MET A 80 21.01 -9.92 3.31
C MET A 80 20.68 -9.02 4.49
N LEU A 81 19.95 -7.94 4.22
CA LEU A 81 19.33 -7.10 5.23
C LEU A 81 17.85 -7.46 5.39
N GLU A 82 17.43 -7.73 6.62
CA GLU A 82 16.03 -7.97 6.96
C GLU A 82 15.57 -6.93 7.99
N PRO A 83 14.92 -5.83 7.55
CA PRO A 83 14.39 -4.83 8.45
C PRO A 83 13.25 -5.37 9.32
N LYS A 84 13.29 -5.04 10.60
CA LYS A 84 12.19 -5.19 11.57
C LYS A 84 11.83 -3.80 12.07
N THR A 85 11.01 -3.13 11.28
CA THR A 85 10.49 -1.78 11.53
C THR A 85 9.07 -1.86 12.10
N PRO A 86 8.57 -0.80 12.75
CA PRO A 86 7.17 -0.74 13.17
C PRO A 86 6.21 -0.90 11.99
N ARG A 87 5.03 -1.48 12.23
CA ARG A 87 3.95 -1.54 11.22
C ARG A 87 3.26 -0.18 11.06
N PHE A 88 3.22 0.59 12.13
CA PHE A 88 2.74 1.96 12.20
C PHE A 88 3.40 2.66 13.40
N ALA A 89 3.34 3.99 13.43
CA ALA A 89 3.61 4.80 14.61
C ALA A 89 2.58 5.92 14.70
N ASN A 90 2.51 6.60 15.84
CA ASN A 90 1.82 7.87 15.97
C ASN A 90 2.82 9.03 16.00
N GLN A 91 2.37 10.21 15.62
CA GLN A 91 3.17 11.42 15.77
C GLN A 91 3.65 11.54 17.23
N THR A 92 4.93 11.88 17.38
CA THR A 92 5.70 11.98 18.63
C THR A 92 6.21 10.67 19.23
N ASP A 93 5.80 9.51 18.72
CA ASP A 93 6.36 8.22 19.14
C ASP A 93 7.87 8.15 18.86
N THR A 94 8.60 7.52 19.76
CA THR A 94 9.96 7.04 19.52
C THR A 94 9.94 5.55 19.25
N PHE A 95 10.81 5.08 18.37
CA PHE A 95 10.87 3.69 17.97
C PHE A 95 12.30 3.23 17.73
N ASN A 96 12.53 1.92 17.86
CA ASN A 96 13.79 1.27 17.55
C ASN A 96 13.62 0.45 16.27
N SER A 97 14.15 0.98 15.16
CA SER A 97 14.19 0.26 13.90
C SER A 97 15.36 -0.71 13.90
N GLN A 98 15.07 -2.00 13.81
CA GLN A 98 16.11 -3.02 13.80
C GLN A 98 16.35 -3.51 12.39
N VAL A 99 17.58 -3.90 12.08
CA VAL A 99 17.92 -4.63 10.85
C VAL A 99 18.78 -5.82 11.20
N LEU A 100 18.30 -7.00 10.79
CA LEU A 100 19.09 -8.23 10.87
C LEU A 100 20.02 -8.26 9.65
N VAL A 101 21.31 -8.27 9.91
CA VAL A 101 22.37 -8.37 8.91
C VAL A 101 22.83 -9.83 8.88
N GLN A 102 22.60 -10.51 7.77
CA GLN A 102 22.98 -11.91 7.59
C GLN A 102 24.08 -12.02 6.53
N ASN A 103 25.20 -12.62 6.91
CA ASN A 103 26.27 -12.98 6.00
C ASN A 103 26.16 -14.46 5.63
N ALA A 104 25.56 -14.75 4.47
CA ALA A 104 25.44 -16.09 3.92
C ALA A 104 26.59 -16.45 2.95
N SER A 105 27.63 -15.61 2.88
CA SER A 105 28.80 -15.80 2.02
C SER A 105 29.91 -16.60 2.71
N GLU A 106 30.91 -17.02 1.94
CA GLU A 106 32.15 -17.60 2.45
C GLU A 106 33.12 -16.60 3.11
N PHE A 107 32.87 -15.29 3.00
CA PHE A 107 33.79 -14.26 3.46
C PHE A 107 33.52 -13.85 4.90
N SER A 108 34.58 -13.65 5.69
CA SER A 108 34.51 -12.98 6.99
C SER A 108 35.10 -11.59 6.86
N GLY A 109 34.55 -10.62 7.57
CA GLY A 109 34.99 -9.23 7.44
C GLY A 109 34.12 -8.23 8.19
N THR A 110 34.22 -6.98 7.79
CA THR A 110 33.56 -5.85 8.40
C THR A 110 32.68 -5.12 7.39
N TRP A 111 31.45 -4.82 7.79
CA TRP A 111 30.45 -4.11 7.00
C TRP A 111 30.03 -2.82 7.71
N GLU A 112 29.89 -1.77 6.93
CA GLU A 112 29.23 -0.54 7.35
C GLU A 112 27.73 -0.67 7.05
N ILE A 113 26.90 -0.41 8.05
CA ILE A 113 25.45 -0.39 7.98
C ILE A 113 25.00 1.06 8.12
N LYS A 114 24.49 1.62 7.02
CA LYS A 114 23.96 2.98 6.97
C LYS A 114 22.44 2.94 7.04
N PHE A 115 21.90 3.75 7.94
CA PHE A 115 20.48 4.01 8.10
C PHE A 115 20.17 5.43 7.63
N SER A 116 19.15 5.56 6.80
CA SER A 116 18.61 6.88 6.45
C SER A 116 17.09 6.87 6.51
N THR A 117 16.57 8.00 6.95
CA THR A 117 15.14 8.31 6.88
C THR A 117 14.92 9.17 5.66
N GLY A 118 14.10 8.68 4.75
CA GLY A 118 13.66 9.43 3.59
C GLY A 118 12.23 9.92 3.77
N SER A 119 11.84 10.74 2.81
CA SER A 119 10.45 10.84 2.39
C SER A 119 10.38 10.42 0.94
N GLY A 120 9.21 10.01 0.47
CA GLY A 120 8.97 10.01 -0.98
C GLY A 120 9.09 11.44 -1.56
N PRO A 121 8.44 11.74 -2.67
CA PRO A 121 8.48 13.09 -3.26
C PRO A 121 8.10 14.23 -2.30
N GLU A 122 7.43 13.98 -1.17
CA GLU A 122 6.90 15.03 -0.30
C GLU A 122 7.12 14.72 1.19
N THR A 123 8.10 15.39 1.81
CA THR A 123 8.21 15.66 3.26
C THR A 123 8.65 14.55 4.22
N GLN A 124 9.76 14.76 4.93
CA GLN A 124 10.30 13.82 5.94
C GLN A 124 9.36 13.70 7.16
N HIS A 125 8.83 12.50 7.40
CA HIS A 125 7.89 12.21 8.50
C HIS A 125 8.56 11.64 9.75
N VAL A 126 9.79 11.15 9.62
CA VAL A 126 10.56 10.52 10.69
C VAL A 126 12.00 10.98 10.67
N SER A 127 12.61 11.11 11.85
CA SER A 127 14.01 11.50 12.02
C SER A 127 14.78 10.47 12.85
N PRO A 128 16.08 10.25 12.56
CA PRO A 128 16.95 9.48 13.44
C PRO A 128 17.22 10.26 14.72
N THR A 129 17.26 9.56 15.86
CA THR A 129 17.59 10.15 17.17
C THR A 129 18.95 9.73 17.70
N GLY A 130 19.66 8.87 16.97
CA GLY A 130 21.00 8.38 17.32
C GLY A 130 21.92 8.29 16.11
N SER A 131 22.92 7.42 16.18
CA SER A 131 23.82 7.16 15.06
C SER A 131 23.03 6.68 13.83
N THR A 132 23.48 7.08 12.65
CA THR A 132 22.93 6.65 11.35
C THR A 132 23.89 5.72 10.62
N VAL A 133 25.05 5.44 11.20
CA VAL A 133 26.06 4.56 10.64
C VAL A 133 26.62 3.69 11.76
N GLU A 134 26.58 2.39 11.57
CA GLU A 134 27.14 1.41 12.49
C GLU A 134 28.05 0.46 11.73
N THR A 135 29.08 -0.07 12.40
CA THR A 135 30.01 -1.03 11.80
C THR A 135 29.87 -2.37 12.50
N VAL A 136 29.75 -3.44 11.71
CA VAL A 136 29.62 -4.80 12.22
C VAL A 136 30.67 -5.71 11.61
N THR A 137 31.31 -6.53 12.44
CA THR A 137 32.19 -7.61 11.99
C THR A 137 31.42 -8.92 12.03
N LEU A 138 31.37 -9.62 10.90
CA LEU A 138 30.63 -10.88 10.74
C LEU A 138 31.56 -11.96 10.19
N ALA A 139 31.56 -13.11 10.84
CA ALA A 139 32.13 -14.32 10.27
C ALA A 139 31.24 -14.84 9.11
N ALA A 140 31.80 -15.70 8.27
CA ALA A 140 31.05 -16.43 7.26
C ALA A 140 29.90 -17.23 7.90
N GLY A 141 28.69 -17.10 7.38
CA GLY A 141 27.48 -17.73 7.93
C GLY A 141 26.89 -17.06 9.18
N ALA A 142 27.52 -16.02 9.72
CA ALA A 142 27.05 -15.35 10.93
C ALA A 142 26.00 -14.27 10.64
N SER A 143 25.25 -13.90 11.66
CA SER A 143 24.29 -12.80 11.61
C SER A 143 24.34 -11.96 12.88
N THR A 144 24.03 -10.68 12.76
CA THR A 144 23.87 -9.76 13.90
C THR A 144 22.72 -8.80 13.66
N THR A 145 22.21 -8.20 14.73
CA THR A 145 21.16 -7.18 14.65
C THR A 145 21.74 -5.82 14.99
N VAL A 146 21.43 -4.82 14.15
CA VAL A 146 21.78 -3.42 14.40
C VAL A 146 20.50 -2.65 14.66
N ILE A 147 20.54 -1.73 15.62
CA ILE A 147 19.38 -0.96 16.07
C ILE A 147 19.62 0.52 15.80
N PHE A 148 18.66 1.14 15.11
CA PHE A 148 18.64 2.57 14.80
C PHE A 148 17.42 3.21 15.47
N PRO A 149 17.62 4.06 16.50
CA PRO A 149 16.51 4.75 17.14
C PRO A 149 16.02 5.91 16.26
N GLY A 150 14.71 6.12 16.24
CA GLY A 150 14.05 7.16 15.48
C GLY A 150 12.83 7.74 16.19
N ARG A 151 12.30 8.82 15.62
CA ARG A 151 11.11 9.52 16.10
C ARG A 151 10.17 9.83 14.93
N ALA A 152 8.87 9.74 15.20
CA ALA A 152 7.83 10.19 14.29
C ALA A 152 7.53 11.69 14.51
N ASP A 153 7.83 12.52 13.51
CA ASP A 153 7.75 13.98 13.61
C ASP A 153 6.43 14.53 13.08
N SER A 154 5.92 13.93 12.00
CA SER A 154 4.66 14.32 11.37
C SER A 154 3.94 13.11 10.77
N THR A 155 2.63 13.24 10.54
CA THR A 155 1.80 12.19 9.96
C THR A 155 2.07 12.02 8.47
N GLY A 156 2.08 10.77 7.98
CA GLY A 156 2.33 10.44 6.59
C GLY A 156 3.03 9.09 6.43
N GLU A 157 3.44 8.76 5.20
CA GLU A 157 4.17 7.52 4.93
C GLU A 157 5.66 7.71 5.24
N ALA A 158 6.15 7.04 6.28
CA ALA A 158 7.56 7.02 6.61
C ALA A 158 8.32 6.06 5.70
N VAL A 159 9.49 6.49 5.20
CA VAL A 159 10.39 5.67 4.40
C VAL A 159 11.72 5.50 5.12
N LEU A 160 12.06 4.27 5.45
CA LEU A 160 13.32 3.89 6.09
C LEU A 160 14.19 3.13 5.08
N THR A 161 15.46 3.50 4.97
CA THR A 161 16.43 2.83 4.12
C THR A 161 17.57 2.30 4.96
N PHE A 162 17.95 1.04 4.71
CA PHE A 162 19.11 0.40 5.29
C PHE A 162 20.03 -0.04 4.16
N GLN A 163 21.31 0.23 4.30
CA GLN A 163 22.32 -0.10 3.30
C GLN A 163 23.54 -0.71 3.99
N ALA A 164 24.00 -1.83 3.48
CA ALA A 164 25.20 -2.50 3.94
C ALA A 164 26.25 -2.53 2.85
N THR A 165 27.47 -2.11 3.19
CA THR A 165 28.61 -2.10 2.28
C THR A 165 29.84 -2.71 2.98
N PRO A 166 30.57 -3.65 2.35
CA PRO A 166 31.76 -4.21 2.96
C PRO A 166 32.90 -3.18 2.99
N VAL A 167 33.52 -3.06 4.15
CA VAL A 167 34.65 -2.16 4.43
C VAL A 167 35.98 -2.91 4.30
N SER A 168 36.06 -4.10 4.88
CA SER A 168 37.25 -4.96 4.83
C SER A 168 36.85 -6.44 4.88
N LEU A 169 37.70 -7.31 4.33
CA LEU A 169 37.60 -8.76 4.48
C LEU A 169 38.83 -9.27 5.21
N ASP A 170 38.66 -10.29 6.04
CA ASP A 170 39.78 -10.94 6.73
C ASP A 170 40.72 -11.64 5.73
N LYS A 171 40.14 -12.15 4.64
CA LYS A 171 40.83 -12.79 3.53
C LYS A 171 40.17 -12.43 2.21
N GLY A 172 41.00 -12.16 1.21
CA GLY A 172 40.55 -11.78 -0.14
C GLY A 172 40.50 -10.27 -0.35
N GLU A 173 40.41 -9.88 -1.62
CA GLU A 173 40.40 -8.47 -2.02
C GLU A 173 38.96 -7.99 -2.28
N LEU A 174 38.65 -6.78 -1.82
CA LEU A 174 37.39 -6.10 -2.13
C LEU A 174 37.42 -5.46 -3.52
N THR A 175 37.45 -6.32 -4.54
CA THR A 175 37.17 -5.92 -5.92
C THR A 175 35.73 -5.40 -6.04
N ASP A 176 35.43 -4.62 -7.08
CA ASP A 176 34.09 -4.04 -7.28
C ASP A 176 32.99 -5.11 -7.38
N ALA A 177 33.30 -6.24 -8.03
CA ALA A 177 32.38 -7.37 -8.13
C ALA A 177 32.09 -7.99 -6.76
N VAL A 178 33.11 -8.15 -5.91
CA VAL A 178 32.95 -8.67 -4.54
C VAL A 178 32.19 -7.68 -3.67
N ARG A 179 32.49 -6.37 -3.76
CA ARG A 179 31.71 -5.33 -3.07
C ARG A 179 30.25 -5.40 -3.43
N HIS A 180 29.93 -5.42 -4.72
CA HIS A 180 28.53 -5.49 -5.17
C HIS A 180 27.83 -6.77 -4.70
N LYS A 181 28.52 -7.92 -4.72
CA LYS A 181 27.98 -9.22 -4.25
C LYS A 181 27.68 -9.21 -2.74
N LEU A 182 28.54 -8.55 -1.96
CA LEU A 182 28.47 -8.47 -0.51
C LEU A 182 27.80 -7.19 0.00
N SER A 183 27.12 -6.44 -0.87
CA SER A 183 26.31 -5.27 -0.52
C SER A 183 24.83 -5.54 -0.65
N ASP A 184 24.03 -4.91 0.20
CA ASP A 184 22.57 -4.94 0.12
C ASP A 184 21.96 -3.60 0.53
N ALA A 185 20.83 -3.26 -0.07
CA ALA A 185 20.07 -2.07 0.27
C ALA A 185 18.58 -2.41 0.26
N VAL A 186 17.86 -1.93 1.26
CA VAL A 186 16.46 -2.30 1.48
C VAL A 186 15.67 -1.10 2.01
N GLU A 187 14.51 -0.90 1.41
CA GLU A 187 13.53 0.09 1.83
C GLU A 187 12.44 -0.56 2.69
N SER A 188 11.99 0.13 3.72
CA SER A 188 10.85 -0.26 4.55
C SER A 188 9.93 0.94 4.75
N ARG A 189 8.63 0.72 4.62
CA ARG A 189 7.60 1.76 4.72
C ARG A 189 6.61 1.45 5.82
N PHE A 190 6.16 2.48 6.53
CA PHE A 190 5.06 2.36 7.50
C PHE A 190 4.31 3.68 7.65
N GLN A 191 3.07 3.62 8.14
CA GLN A 191 2.25 4.81 8.31
C GLN A 191 2.48 5.47 9.68
N VAL A 192 2.68 6.79 9.68
CA VAL A 192 2.61 7.63 10.88
C VAL A 192 1.22 8.27 10.96
N ASN A 193 0.50 7.97 12.04
CA ASN A 193 -0.87 8.41 12.28
C ASN A 193 -0.93 9.55 13.30
N TYR A 194 -2.10 10.18 13.42
CA TYR A 194 -2.38 11.03 14.56
C TYR A 194 -2.54 10.18 15.82
N PRO A 195 -1.98 10.61 16.97
CA PRO A 195 -2.14 9.90 18.24
C PRO A 195 -3.58 9.89 18.75
N MET A 196 -4.40 10.82 18.27
CA MET A 196 -5.81 10.97 18.62
C MET A 196 -6.65 11.15 17.36
N PRO A 197 -7.93 10.75 17.37
CA PRO A 197 -8.85 11.04 16.28
C PRO A 197 -8.92 12.55 15.98
N MET A 198 -8.93 12.88 14.69
CA MET A 198 -9.12 14.25 14.24
C MET A 198 -10.52 14.75 14.63
N LEU A 199 -10.58 15.91 15.26
CA LEU A 199 -11.86 16.57 15.55
C LEU A 199 -12.35 17.28 14.28
N ARG A 200 -13.62 17.07 13.94
CA ARG A 200 -14.29 17.75 12.83
C ARG A 200 -15.59 18.35 13.33
N GLN A 201 -15.83 19.62 12.97
CA GLN A 201 -17.11 20.28 13.16
C GLN A 201 -17.59 20.85 11.84
N THR A 202 -18.89 20.73 11.58
CA THR A 202 -19.54 21.33 10.42
C THR A 202 -20.62 22.28 10.90
N LYS A 203 -20.59 23.51 10.39
CA LYS A 203 -21.58 24.55 10.67
C LYS A 203 -22.16 25.04 9.36
N LEU A 204 -23.49 25.10 9.32
CA LEU A 204 -24.24 25.62 8.20
C LEU A 204 -24.82 26.97 8.61
N VAL A 205 -24.66 27.95 7.73
CA VAL A 205 -25.10 29.32 7.97
C VAL A 205 -25.94 29.76 6.78
N ASN A 206 -27.19 30.14 7.08
CA ASN A 206 -28.10 30.67 6.08
C ASN A 206 -27.96 32.19 5.98
N LEU A 207 -27.50 32.67 4.82
CA LEU A 207 -27.38 34.10 4.50
C LEU A 207 -28.60 34.57 3.69
N SER A 208 -29.75 34.68 4.34
CA SER A 208 -31.02 35.04 3.69
C SER A 208 -31.31 36.54 3.64
N LYS A 209 -30.57 37.37 4.39
CA LYS A 209 -30.79 38.81 4.50
C LYS A 209 -29.62 39.59 3.87
N PRO A 210 -29.86 40.44 2.85
CA PRO A 210 -28.83 41.32 2.29
C PRO A 210 -28.19 42.18 3.39
N GLY A 211 -26.85 42.21 3.40
CA GLY A 211 -26.08 43.00 4.38
C GLY A 211 -25.93 42.38 5.77
N ALA A 212 -26.55 41.23 6.05
CA ALA A 212 -26.30 40.51 7.30
C ALA A 212 -24.84 40.05 7.39
N ARG A 213 -24.23 40.24 8.57
CA ARG A 213 -22.87 39.79 8.87
C ARG A 213 -22.94 38.71 9.94
N GLN A 214 -22.15 37.66 9.77
CA GLN A 214 -22.05 36.59 10.76
C GLN A 214 -20.59 36.26 11.03
N ASN A 215 -20.22 36.25 12.31
CA ASN A 215 -18.90 35.81 12.73
C ASN A 215 -18.91 34.28 12.88
N LEU A 216 -18.24 33.59 11.95
CA LEU A 216 -18.17 32.13 11.97
C LEU A 216 -17.32 31.59 13.11
N ARG A 217 -16.33 32.37 13.60
CA ARG A 217 -15.41 31.94 14.66
C ARG A 217 -16.13 31.69 15.98
N ASP A 218 -17.11 32.52 16.30
CA ASP A 218 -17.88 32.42 17.56
C ASP A 218 -18.69 31.12 17.65
N SER A 219 -18.94 30.48 16.52
CA SER A 219 -19.69 29.22 16.44
C SER A 219 -18.80 27.96 16.50
N LEU A 220 -17.48 28.12 16.47
CA LEU A 220 -16.53 27.00 16.45
C LEU A 220 -16.12 26.60 17.87
N ASP A 221 -15.90 25.30 18.08
CA ASP A 221 -15.40 24.77 19.34
C ASP A 221 -14.01 25.35 19.67
N ALA A 222 -13.80 25.78 20.91
CA ALA A 222 -12.53 26.35 21.38
C ALA A 222 -11.35 25.38 21.19
N LYS A 223 -11.58 24.06 21.29
CA LYS A 223 -10.56 23.03 21.05
C LYS A 223 -10.12 23.00 19.59
N LEU A 224 -11.03 23.24 18.65
CA LEU A 224 -10.70 23.33 17.22
C LEU A 224 -9.96 24.63 16.91
N LEU A 225 -10.40 25.74 17.51
CA LEU A 225 -9.76 27.06 17.34
C LEU A 225 -8.32 27.11 17.89
N GLY A 226 -8.05 26.37 18.97
CA GLY A 226 -6.70 26.24 19.54
C GLY A 226 -5.84 25.16 18.88
N GLY A 227 -6.39 24.39 17.94
CA GLY A 227 -5.71 23.30 17.26
C GLY A 227 -5.03 23.72 15.95
N GLN A 228 -4.44 22.74 15.27
CA GLN A 228 -3.96 22.87 13.88
C GLN A 228 -4.84 22.02 12.97
N GLY A 229 -5.17 22.54 11.79
CA GLY A 229 -6.02 21.85 10.84
C GLY A 229 -6.38 22.71 9.64
N THR A 230 -7.39 22.27 8.90
CA THR A 230 -7.89 22.96 7.71
C THR A 230 -9.30 23.50 7.94
N VAL A 231 -9.61 24.64 7.32
CA VAL A 231 -10.97 25.19 7.27
C VAL A 231 -11.43 25.19 5.83
N GLU A 232 -12.52 24.48 5.55
CA GLU A 232 -13.16 24.47 4.25
C GLU A 232 -14.43 25.32 4.30
N LEU A 233 -14.53 26.31 3.40
CA LEU A 233 -15.72 27.14 3.22
C LEU A 233 -16.37 26.80 1.88
N GLY A 234 -17.66 26.48 1.92
CA GLY A 234 -18.49 26.20 0.75
C GLY A 234 -19.69 27.12 0.69
N PHE A 235 -20.00 27.62 -0.50
CA PHE A 235 -21.18 28.46 -0.75
C PHE A 235 -22.12 27.72 -1.69
N ALA A 236 -23.38 27.57 -1.29
CA ALA A 236 -24.41 26.95 -2.10
C ALA A 236 -25.69 27.78 -2.05
N ARG A 237 -26.46 27.76 -3.14
CA ARG A 237 -27.79 28.38 -3.22
C ARG A 237 -28.92 27.40 -2.88
N SER A 238 -28.57 26.17 -2.47
CA SER A 238 -29.50 25.08 -2.19
C SER A 238 -29.33 24.56 -0.76
N PRO A 239 -30.42 24.32 -0.01
CA PRO A 239 -30.38 23.64 1.29
C PRO A 239 -29.86 22.20 1.22
N LEU A 240 -29.80 21.57 0.04
CA LEU A 240 -29.26 20.21 -0.13
C LEU A 240 -27.79 20.07 0.32
N VAL A 241 -27.06 21.18 0.44
CA VAL A 241 -25.70 21.20 1.01
C VAL A 241 -25.64 20.64 2.43
N GLU A 242 -26.74 20.67 3.19
CA GLU A 242 -26.80 20.10 4.54
C GLU A 242 -26.61 18.58 4.53
N ALA A 243 -27.03 17.90 3.46
CA ALA A 243 -26.87 16.45 3.29
C ALA A 243 -25.47 16.06 2.79
N ALA A 244 -24.63 17.02 2.37
CA ALA A 244 -23.34 16.73 1.74
C ALA A 244 -22.41 15.92 2.64
N GLY A 245 -22.42 16.15 3.96
CA GLY A 245 -21.61 15.39 4.91
C GLY A 245 -22.03 13.91 5.01
N SER A 246 -23.34 13.63 4.96
CA SER A 246 -23.86 12.26 4.94
C SER A 246 -23.51 11.55 3.64
N ILE A 247 -23.56 12.28 2.52
CA ILE A 247 -23.17 11.72 1.22
C ILE A 247 -21.67 11.44 1.18
N ASP A 248 -20.82 12.37 1.65
CA ASP A 248 -19.37 12.16 1.78
C ASP A 248 -19.03 10.89 2.58
N PHE A 249 -19.74 10.65 3.68
CA PHE A 249 -19.58 9.44 4.48
C PHE A 249 -19.88 8.18 3.67
N LEU A 250 -20.99 8.17 2.93
CA LEU A 250 -21.37 7.00 2.14
C LEU A 250 -20.41 6.76 0.96
N LEU A 251 -19.85 7.81 0.36
CA LEU A 251 -18.82 7.70 -0.70
C LEU A 251 -17.52 7.04 -0.19
N SER A 252 -17.27 7.08 1.12
CA SER A 252 -16.03 6.58 1.75
C SER A 252 -16.26 5.42 2.75
N TYR A 253 -17.46 4.82 2.73
CA TYR A 253 -17.88 3.83 3.70
C TYR A 253 -17.03 2.53 3.59
N PRO A 254 -16.22 2.17 4.60
CA PRO A 254 -15.14 1.19 4.45
C PRO A 254 -15.57 -0.25 4.76
N TYR A 255 -16.77 -0.65 4.35
CA TYR A 255 -17.31 -1.99 4.62
C TYR A 255 -17.87 -2.64 3.36
N GLY A 256 -17.89 -3.98 3.32
CA GLY A 256 -17.88 -4.74 2.06
C GLY A 256 -18.86 -5.89 1.93
N CYS A 257 -19.87 -6.02 2.80
CA CYS A 257 -21.03 -6.88 2.52
C CYS A 257 -21.81 -6.34 1.31
N VAL A 258 -22.77 -7.12 0.79
CA VAL A 258 -23.73 -6.61 -0.22
C VAL A 258 -24.43 -5.33 0.23
N GLU A 259 -24.97 -5.25 1.45
CA GLU A 259 -25.67 -4.06 1.94
C GLU A 259 -24.80 -2.82 1.84
N GLN A 260 -23.55 -2.98 2.25
CA GLN A 260 -22.62 -1.89 2.46
C GLN A 260 -22.05 -1.45 1.12
N THR A 261 -21.74 -2.40 0.24
CA THR A 261 -21.28 -2.15 -1.13
C THR A 261 -22.38 -1.43 -1.92
N THR A 262 -23.62 -1.92 -1.91
CA THR A 262 -24.74 -1.26 -2.60
C THR A 262 -25.02 0.13 -2.02
N SER A 263 -25.00 0.28 -0.69
CA SER A 263 -25.26 1.58 -0.05
C SER A 263 -24.15 2.61 -0.30
N SER A 264 -22.91 2.16 -0.50
CA SER A 264 -21.80 3.03 -0.91
C SER A 264 -21.85 3.35 -2.41
N LEU A 265 -22.30 2.41 -3.25
CA LEU A 265 -22.43 2.58 -4.70
C LEU A 265 -23.47 3.63 -5.09
N ILE A 266 -24.66 3.61 -4.48
CA ILE A 266 -25.78 4.50 -4.87
C ILE A 266 -25.39 5.99 -4.84
N PRO A 267 -24.71 6.52 -3.81
CA PRO A 267 -24.25 7.89 -3.79
C PRO A 267 -23.27 8.25 -4.92
N TRP A 268 -22.40 7.32 -5.35
CA TRP A 268 -21.50 7.54 -6.48
C TRP A 268 -22.27 7.78 -7.78
N LEU A 269 -23.42 7.13 -7.97
CA LEU A 269 -24.30 7.32 -9.14
C LEU A 269 -24.92 8.73 -9.17
N ALA A 270 -25.11 9.34 -8.00
CA ALA A 270 -25.74 10.65 -7.86
C ALA A 270 -24.72 11.81 -7.87
N VAL A 271 -23.40 11.54 -7.83
CA VAL A 271 -22.36 12.59 -7.75
C VAL A 271 -22.46 13.57 -8.92
N GLU A 272 -22.65 13.07 -10.15
CA GLU A 272 -22.75 13.90 -11.35
C GLU A 272 -24.00 14.78 -11.32
N ASP A 273 -25.17 14.18 -11.06
CA ASP A 273 -26.47 14.85 -11.02
C ASP A 273 -26.52 15.92 -9.92
N LEU A 274 -25.84 15.68 -8.79
CA LEU A 274 -25.80 16.59 -7.65
C LEU A 274 -24.64 17.59 -7.70
N SER A 275 -23.70 17.47 -8.63
CA SER A 275 -22.57 18.40 -8.76
C SER A 275 -22.95 19.88 -8.93
N PRO A 276 -24.07 20.27 -9.59
CA PRO A 276 -24.47 21.67 -9.70
C PRO A 276 -25.01 22.27 -8.39
N VAL A 277 -25.48 21.41 -7.48
CA VAL A 277 -26.12 21.82 -6.22
C VAL A 277 -25.21 21.59 -5.00
N ILE A 278 -24.24 20.68 -5.09
CA ILE A 278 -23.24 20.36 -4.07
C ILE A 278 -21.84 20.65 -4.65
N PRO A 279 -21.28 21.86 -4.43
CA PRO A 279 -20.01 22.30 -5.04
C PRO A 279 -18.81 21.39 -4.76
N ARG A 280 -18.86 20.61 -3.67
CA ARG A 280 -17.81 19.63 -3.33
C ARG A 280 -17.73 18.50 -4.36
N PHE A 281 -18.86 18.07 -4.92
CA PHE A 281 -18.90 17.00 -5.92
C PHE A 281 -18.34 17.44 -7.26
N ALA A 282 -18.46 18.72 -7.61
CA ALA A 282 -17.81 19.28 -8.78
C ALA A 282 -16.27 19.20 -8.75
N LYS A 283 -15.66 18.94 -7.58
CA LYS A 283 -14.20 18.73 -7.43
C LYS A 283 -13.78 17.28 -7.59
N ILE A 284 -14.72 16.34 -7.68
CA ILE A 284 -14.40 14.92 -7.82
C ILE A 284 -14.14 14.65 -9.30
N PRO A 285 -12.96 14.14 -9.70
CA PRO A 285 -12.68 13.83 -11.09
C PRO A 285 -13.63 12.75 -11.62
N GLU A 286 -14.15 12.93 -12.84
CA GLU A 286 -15.04 11.95 -13.49
C GLU A 286 -14.43 10.54 -13.52
N ALA A 287 -13.13 10.45 -13.79
CA ALA A 287 -12.39 9.18 -13.78
C ALA A 287 -12.46 8.47 -12.41
N LYS A 288 -12.47 9.22 -11.31
CA LYS A 288 -12.61 8.67 -9.95
C LYS A 288 -14.02 8.16 -9.71
N VAL A 289 -15.04 8.88 -10.19
CA VAL A 289 -16.45 8.45 -10.09
C VAL A 289 -16.65 7.14 -10.84
N LYS A 290 -16.22 7.07 -12.10
CA LYS A 290 -16.30 5.84 -12.92
C LYS A 290 -15.57 4.67 -12.28
N ALA A 291 -14.35 4.88 -11.78
CA ALA A 291 -13.59 3.84 -11.11
C ALA A 291 -14.28 3.34 -9.83
N ALA A 292 -14.91 4.22 -9.06
CA ALA A 292 -15.66 3.84 -7.85
C ALA A 292 -16.93 3.03 -8.19
N ILE A 293 -17.68 3.45 -9.20
CA ILE A 293 -18.87 2.74 -9.69
C ILE A 293 -18.49 1.34 -10.17
N GLN A 294 -17.45 1.23 -11.02
CA GLN A 294 -16.98 -0.06 -11.53
C GLN A 294 -16.51 -0.98 -10.40
N SER A 295 -15.72 -0.46 -9.46
CA SER A 295 -15.25 -1.22 -8.30
C SER A 295 -16.42 -1.74 -7.44
N GLY A 296 -17.44 -0.91 -7.22
CA GLY A 296 -18.66 -1.31 -6.52
C GLY A 296 -19.44 -2.41 -7.26
N ALA A 297 -19.58 -2.28 -8.57
CA ALA A 297 -20.25 -3.28 -9.41
C ALA A 297 -19.48 -4.61 -9.42
N ASP A 298 -18.17 -4.59 -9.65
CA ASP A 298 -17.30 -5.77 -9.62
C ASP A 298 -17.37 -6.47 -8.26
N ARG A 299 -17.40 -5.67 -7.18
CA ARG A 299 -17.54 -6.19 -5.82
C ARG A 299 -18.89 -6.87 -5.62
N LEU A 300 -20.01 -6.28 -6.05
CA LEU A 300 -21.32 -6.93 -5.97
C LEU A 300 -21.34 -8.22 -6.78
N LEU A 301 -20.83 -8.21 -8.01
CA LEU A 301 -20.76 -9.39 -8.88
C LEU A 301 -19.91 -10.51 -8.28
N SER A 302 -18.88 -10.19 -7.48
CA SER A 302 -18.10 -11.21 -6.74
C SER A 302 -18.91 -11.97 -5.67
N MET A 303 -20.10 -11.48 -5.33
CA MET A 303 -21.02 -12.07 -4.34
C MET A 303 -22.23 -12.75 -5.00
N GLN A 304 -22.29 -12.76 -6.34
CA GLN A 304 -23.30 -13.46 -7.13
C GLN A 304 -23.00 -14.97 -7.17
N LEU A 305 -24.04 -15.77 -7.02
CA LEU A 305 -24.02 -17.22 -7.09
C LEU A 305 -24.39 -17.73 -8.50
N PRO A 306 -24.12 -19.00 -8.83
CA PRO A 306 -24.41 -19.55 -10.16
C PRO A 306 -25.90 -19.52 -10.56
N ASP A 307 -26.81 -19.45 -9.60
CA ASP A 307 -28.25 -19.31 -9.83
C ASP A 307 -28.69 -17.87 -10.09
N GLY A 308 -27.75 -16.91 -10.08
CA GLY A 308 -27.98 -15.49 -10.26
C GLY A 308 -28.33 -14.74 -8.96
N GLY A 309 -28.57 -15.44 -7.85
CA GLY A 309 -28.83 -14.84 -6.55
C GLY A 309 -27.56 -14.25 -5.92
N PHE A 310 -27.72 -13.34 -4.97
CA PHE A 310 -26.59 -12.74 -4.24
C PHE A 310 -26.58 -13.19 -2.79
N SER A 311 -25.37 -13.38 -2.28
CA SER A 311 -25.08 -13.65 -0.87
C SER A 311 -24.42 -12.44 -0.22
N TYR A 312 -24.32 -12.38 1.11
CA TYR A 312 -23.74 -11.21 1.78
C TYR A 312 -22.23 -11.05 1.58
N TRP A 313 -21.52 -12.13 1.26
CA TRP A 313 -20.07 -12.18 1.16
C TRP A 313 -19.60 -13.12 0.04
N PRO A 314 -18.45 -12.87 -0.60
CA PRO A 314 -17.91 -13.80 -1.57
C PRO A 314 -17.64 -15.18 -0.98
N GLY A 315 -17.91 -16.24 -1.74
CA GLY A 315 -17.65 -17.62 -1.35
C GLY A 315 -18.75 -18.27 -0.48
N ALA A 316 -19.86 -17.58 -0.21
CA ALA A 316 -21.04 -18.23 0.33
C ALA A 316 -21.69 -19.15 -0.72
N SER A 317 -22.53 -20.09 -0.25
CA SER A 317 -23.17 -21.11 -1.10
C SER A 317 -24.68 -20.97 -1.22
N GLN A 318 -25.28 -20.00 -0.51
CA GLN A 318 -26.72 -19.82 -0.43
C GLN A 318 -27.08 -18.35 -0.69
N PRO A 319 -28.06 -18.08 -1.55
CA PRO A 319 -28.50 -16.72 -1.79
C PRO A 319 -29.28 -16.20 -0.58
N ALA A 320 -29.14 -14.91 -0.30
CA ALA A 320 -30.02 -14.20 0.62
C ALA A 320 -31.04 -13.39 -0.20
N PRO A 321 -32.35 -13.62 -0.03
CA PRO A 321 -33.38 -12.94 -0.83
C PRO A 321 -33.28 -11.41 -0.78
N TRP A 322 -33.05 -10.86 0.42
CA TRP A 322 -32.87 -9.42 0.60
C TRP A 322 -31.60 -8.91 -0.11
N ALA A 323 -30.48 -9.62 0.04
CA ALA A 323 -29.21 -9.24 -0.60
C ALA A 323 -29.34 -9.27 -2.13
N THR A 324 -30.03 -10.27 -2.65
CA THR A 324 -30.32 -10.42 -4.09
C THR A 324 -31.10 -9.23 -4.61
N ALA A 325 -32.19 -8.86 -3.95
CA ALA A 325 -33.00 -7.70 -4.37
C ALA A 325 -32.20 -6.39 -4.29
N TYR A 326 -31.43 -6.19 -3.23
CA TYR A 326 -30.70 -4.94 -3.01
C TYR A 326 -29.47 -4.80 -3.93
N ALA A 327 -28.68 -5.86 -4.11
CA ALA A 327 -27.59 -5.90 -5.08
C ALA A 327 -28.10 -5.70 -6.51
N GLY A 328 -29.19 -6.39 -6.87
CA GLY A 328 -29.84 -6.23 -8.18
C GLY A 328 -30.27 -4.80 -8.44
N MET A 329 -30.91 -4.14 -7.46
CA MET A 329 -31.28 -2.72 -7.58
C MET A 329 -30.05 -1.83 -7.81
N GLY A 330 -28.98 -2.01 -7.02
CA GLY A 330 -27.75 -1.22 -7.16
C GLY A 330 -27.07 -1.40 -8.53
N LEU A 331 -27.01 -2.64 -9.03
CA LEU A 331 -26.44 -2.95 -10.34
C LEU A 331 -27.29 -2.40 -11.49
N MET A 332 -28.62 -2.47 -11.38
CA MET A 332 -29.52 -1.88 -12.38
C MET A 332 -29.37 -0.37 -12.45
N MET A 333 -29.31 0.32 -11.31
CA MET A 333 -29.05 1.76 -11.27
C MET A 333 -27.67 2.12 -11.85
N ALA A 334 -26.65 1.28 -11.60
CA ALA A 334 -25.32 1.48 -12.15
C ALA A 334 -25.26 1.27 -13.68
N ALA A 335 -26.07 0.37 -14.23
CA ALA A 335 -26.12 0.12 -15.67
C ALA A 335 -26.74 1.27 -16.48
N GLU A 336 -27.48 2.18 -15.84
CA GLU A 336 -28.07 3.36 -16.46
C GLU A 336 -27.10 4.56 -16.54
N LYS A 337 -25.92 4.46 -15.93
CA LYS A 337 -24.89 5.52 -15.87
C LYS A 337 -23.69 5.17 -16.74
#